data_AF-A0A960PM62-F1
#
_entry.id   AF-A0A960PM62-F1
#
_cell.length_a   1.000
_cell.length_b   1.000
_cell.length_c   1.000
_cell.angle_alpha   90.00
_cell.angle_beta   90.00
_cell.angle_gamma   90.00
#
_symmetry.space_group_name_H-M   'P 1'
#
loop_
_entity.id
_entity.type
_entity.pdbx_description
1 polymer ?
#
loop_
_entity_poly.entity_id
_entity_poly.type
_entity_poly.pdbx_seq_one_letter_code
_entity_poly.pdbx_strand_id
1 'polypeptide(L)'
;MDFELPAHDDARRVDVRGWLAEHPSPTGRELAEAGYVAPHWPKPWGLGADAIHQLIIDDELRSAGVARPSNQIGIGWAGPTLIHAGTQAQQDRYLPGILSGEEIWCQLFSEPGAGSDLASLSTKA
;
A
#
# COMPACT_ATOMS: atom_id res chain seq x y z
N MET A 1 -26.78 -5.07 6.91
CA MET A 1 -26.25 -3.69 7.00
C MET A 1 -26.06 -3.28 5.55
N ASP A 2 -26.99 -2.51 5.00
CA ASP A 2 -26.86 -2.02 3.63
C ASP A 2 -25.80 -0.92 3.65
N PHE A 3 -24.63 -1.24 3.12
CA PHE A 3 -23.58 -0.26 2.90
C PHE A 3 -23.91 0.46 1.59
N GLU A 4 -24.59 1.60 1.68
CA GLU A 4 -24.67 2.51 0.54
C GLU A 4 -23.27 3.06 0.28
N LEU A 5 -22.70 2.71 -0.87
CA LEU A 5 -21.45 3.32 -1.33
C LEU A 5 -21.67 4.83 -1.53
N PRO A 6 -20.66 5.67 -1.23
CA PRO A 6 -20.76 7.11 -1.45
C PRO A 6 -21.17 7.43 -2.89
N ALA A 7 -21.99 8.48 -3.03
CA ALA A 7 -22.55 8.90 -4.29
C ALA A 7 -21.48 9.16 -5.38
N HIS A 8 -21.91 9.15 -6.64
CA HIS A 8 -21.01 9.30 -7.79
C HIS A 8 -20.37 10.69 -7.88
N ASP A 9 -20.91 11.68 -7.17
CA ASP A 9 -20.45 13.07 -7.09
C ASP A 9 -19.66 13.38 -5.81
N ASP A 10 -19.31 12.36 -4.99
CA ASP A 10 -18.39 12.54 -3.86
C ASP A 10 -17.06 13.15 -4.35
N ALA A 11 -16.62 14.24 -3.73
CA ALA A 11 -15.43 14.98 -4.17
C ALA A 11 -14.18 14.08 -4.24
N ARG A 12 -14.01 13.13 -3.31
CA ARG A 12 -12.88 12.18 -3.32
C ARG A 12 -12.93 11.27 -4.55
N ARG A 13 -14.14 10.89 -4.96
CA ARG A 13 -14.35 10.08 -6.16
C ARG A 13 -14.03 10.87 -7.43
N VAL A 14 -14.43 12.14 -7.46
CA VAL A 14 -14.10 13.07 -8.55
C VAL A 14 -12.59 13.24 -8.67
N ASP A 15 -11.87 13.37 -7.55
CA ASP A 15 -10.41 13.49 -7.54
C ASP A 15 -9.73 12.23 -8.10
N VAL A 16 -10.13 11.04 -7.65
CA VAL A 16 -9.57 9.77 -8.17
C VAL A 16 -9.85 9.61 -9.67
N ARG A 17 -11.06 9.95 -10.13
CA ARG A 17 -11.42 9.91 -11.55
C ARG A 17 -10.63 10.90 -12.38
N GLY A 18 -10.42 12.12 -11.89
CA GLY A 18 -9.61 13.13 -12.54
C GLY A 18 -8.18 12.62 -12.73
N TRP A 19 -7.59 12.06 -11.67
CA TRP A 19 -6.25 11.49 -11.76
C TRP A 19 -6.17 10.31 -12.75
N LEU A 20 -7.16 9.41 -12.74
CA LEU A 20 -7.23 8.27 -13.68
C LEU A 20 -7.44 8.70 -15.13
N ALA A 21 -8.13 9.81 -15.38
CA ALA A 21 -8.29 10.35 -16.73
C ALA A 21 -6.95 10.87 -17.29
N GLU A 22 -6.10 11.44 -16.44
CA GLU A 22 -4.74 11.86 -16.79
C GLU A 22 -3.76 10.67 -16.89
N HIS A 23 -4.03 9.59 -16.14
CA HIS A 23 -3.20 8.38 -16.08
C HIS A 23 -4.03 7.12 -16.42
N PRO A 24 -4.42 6.92 -17.69
CA PRO A 24 -5.32 5.82 -18.09
C PRO A 24 -4.67 4.43 -17.97
N SER A 25 -3.36 4.34 -17.78
CA SER A 25 -2.62 3.09 -17.59
C SER A 25 -1.42 3.35 -16.68
N PRO A 26 -1.66 3.63 -15.39
CA PRO A 26 -0.62 4.09 -14.50
C PRO A 26 0.35 2.96 -14.16
N THR A 27 1.62 3.32 -14.07
CA THR A 27 2.67 2.47 -13.52
C THR A 27 2.51 2.32 -12.01
N GLY A 28 3.15 1.30 -11.42
CA GLY A 28 3.19 1.14 -9.97
C GLY A 28 3.78 2.34 -9.24
N ARG A 29 4.77 3.01 -9.85
CA ARG A 29 5.38 4.23 -9.33
C ARG A 29 4.42 5.42 -9.32
N GLU A 30 3.68 5.65 -10.40
CA GLU A 30 2.65 6.69 -10.45
C GLU A 30 1.54 6.42 -9.40
N LEU A 31 1.11 5.18 -9.24
CA LEU A 31 0.16 4.80 -8.19
C LEU A 31 0.71 5.05 -6.78
N ALA A 32 1.99 4.77 -6.56
CA ALA A 32 2.66 4.99 -5.27
C ALA A 32 2.78 6.48 -4.95
N GLU A 33 3.22 7.29 -5.90
CA GLU A 33 3.36 8.74 -5.79
C GLU A 33 2.00 9.42 -5.56
N ALA A 34 0.93 8.91 -6.19
CA ALA A 34 -0.45 9.36 -5.94
C ALA A 34 -1.03 8.88 -4.59
N GLY A 35 -0.31 8.03 -3.85
CA GLY A 35 -0.76 7.46 -2.58
C GLY A 35 -1.85 6.38 -2.72
N TYR A 36 -2.09 5.87 -3.93
CA TYR A 36 -3.16 4.89 -4.18
C TYR A 36 -2.76 3.45 -3.92
N VAL A 37 -1.47 3.13 -3.69
CA VAL A 37 -1.02 1.77 -3.35
C VAL A 37 -1.41 1.37 -1.92
N ALA A 38 -1.16 2.26 -0.95
CA ALA A 38 -1.52 2.08 0.45
C ALA A 38 -2.24 3.34 0.99
N PRO A 39 -3.50 3.60 0.60
CA PRO A 39 -4.14 4.90 0.83
C PRO A 39 -4.24 5.30 2.30
N HIS A 40 -4.39 4.33 3.22
CA HIS A 40 -4.50 4.58 4.66
C HIS A 40 -3.18 4.96 5.33
N TRP A 41 -2.04 4.78 4.66
CA TRP A 41 -0.76 5.19 5.23
C TRP A 41 -0.66 6.71 5.35
N PRO A 42 0.06 7.22 6.35
CA PRO A 42 0.28 8.65 6.47
C PRO A 42 1.07 9.18 5.27
N LYS A 43 0.88 10.47 4.98
CA LYS A 43 1.79 11.19 4.09
C LYS A 43 3.24 11.10 4.60
N PRO A 44 4.25 11.03 3.72
CA PRO A 44 4.15 11.11 2.25
C PRO A 44 3.87 9.75 1.58
N TRP A 45 3.73 8.66 2.33
CA TRP A 45 3.69 7.28 1.79
C TRP A 45 2.28 6.78 1.44
N GLY A 46 1.26 7.58 1.73
CA GLY A 46 -0.13 7.37 1.40
C GLY A 46 -0.92 8.67 1.57
N LEU A 47 -2.25 8.56 1.71
CA LEU A 47 -3.15 9.70 1.78
C LEU A 47 -3.67 9.98 3.20
N GLY A 48 -3.42 9.09 4.17
CA GLY A 48 -4.12 9.07 5.45
C GLY A 48 -5.62 8.81 5.29
N ALA A 49 -5.99 8.03 4.26
CA ALA A 49 -7.37 7.77 3.89
C ALA A 49 -8.13 6.99 4.97
N ASP A 50 -9.32 7.48 5.33
CA ASP A 50 -10.26 6.72 6.16
C ASP A 50 -10.83 5.50 5.41
N ALA A 51 -11.64 4.70 6.10
CA ALA A 51 -12.21 3.48 5.52
C ALA A 51 -13.09 3.76 4.29
N ILE A 52 -13.84 4.86 4.28
CA ILE A 52 -14.73 5.20 3.17
C ILE A 52 -13.91 5.66 1.95
N HIS A 53 -12.87 6.45 2.17
CA HIS A 53 -11.98 6.91 1.11
C HIS A 53 -11.20 5.74 0.50
N GLN A 54 -10.77 4.76 1.30
CA GLN A 54 -10.18 3.51 0.78
C GLN A 54 -11.14 2.76 -0.14
N LEU A 55 -12.42 2.61 0.26
CA LEU A 55 -13.43 1.95 -0.57
C LEU A 55 -13.69 2.71 -1.88
N ILE A 56 -13.71 4.05 -1.85
CA ILE A 56 -13.83 4.88 -3.06
C ILE A 56 -12.66 4.61 -4.01
N ILE A 57 -11.41 4.64 -3.51
CA ILE A 57 -10.23 4.41 -4.33
C ILE A 57 -10.27 2.99 -4.92
N ASP A 58 -10.59 1.98 -4.11
CA ASP A 58 -10.69 0.59 -4.57
C ASP A 58 -11.75 0.41 -5.68
N ASP A 59 -12.89 1.08 -5.56
CA ASP A 59 -13.98 1.03 -6.52
C ASP A 59 -13.63 1.70 -7.85
N GLU A 60 -13.00 2.87 -7.80
CA GLU A 60 -12.60 3.62 -9.01
C GLU A 60 -11.42 2.94 -9.73
N LEU A 61 -10.40 2.46 -9.01
CA LEU A 61 -9.31 1.68 -9.62
C LEU A 61 -9.84 0.42 -10.30
N ARG A 62 -10.75 -0.31 -9.65
CA ARG A 62 -11.39 -1.50 -10.22
C ARG A 62 -12.19 -1.17 -11.47
N SER A 63 -12.98 -0.10 -11.43
CA SER A 63 -13.81 0.34 -12.56
C SER A 63 -12.97 0.77 -13.76
N ALA A 64 -11.79 1.33 -13.52
CA ALA A 64 -10.82 1.69 -14.55
C ALA A 64 -9.92 0.51 -15.01
N GLY A 65 -10.07 -0.68 -14.44
CA GLY A 65 -9.23 -1.84 -14.76
C GLY A 65 -7.77 -1.70 -14.30
N VAL A 66 -7.51 -0.82 -13.33
CA VAL A 66 -6.17 -0.56 -12.79
C VAL A 66 -5.87 -1.50 -11.62
N ALA A 67 -4.77 -2.24 -11.72
CA ALA A 67 -4.28 -3.10 -10.66
C ALA A 67 -3.13 -2.44 -9.87
N ARG A 68 -3.14 -2.60 -8.55
CA ARG A 68 -2.03 -2.18 -7.68
C ARG A 68 -0.85 -3.15 -7.80
N PRO A 69 0.38 -2.71 -7.47
CA PRO A 69 1.52 -3.59 -7.33
C PRO A 69 1.26 -4.74 -6.34
N SER A 70 1.68 -5.96 -6.72
CA SER A 70 1.58 -7.14 -5.86
C SER A 70 2.86 -7.32 -5.05
N ASN A 71 2.89 -6.75 -3.84
CA ASN A 71 4.02 -6.84 -2.92
C ASN A 71 3.53 -6.99 -1.47
N GLN A 72 2.79 -8.07 -1.19
CA GLN A 72 2.09 -8.23 0.10
C GLN A 72 3.02 -8.22 1.31
N ILE A 73 4.24 -8.76 1.20
CA ILE A 73 5.19 -8.71 2.32
C ILE A 73 5.77 -7.29 2.47
N GLY A 74 6.17 -6.65 1.37
CA GLY A 74 6.69 -5.30 1.39
C GLY A 74 5.65 -4.31 1.91
N ILE A 75 4.48 -4.26 1.28
CA ILE A 75 3.39 -3.34 1.61
C ILE A 75 2.68 -3.78 2.90
N GLY A 76 2.41 -5.05 3.14
CA GLY A 76 1.64 -5.47 4.31
C GLY A 76 2.41 -5.49 5.62
N TRP A 77 3.74 -5.69 5.58
CA TRP A 77 4.54 -5.98 6.77
C TRP A 77 5.76 -5.08 6.92
N ALA A 78 6.64 -5.07 5.91
CA ALA A 78 7.91 -4.34 6.01
C ALA A 78 7.69 -2.82 6.03
N GLY A 79 6.82 -2.30 5.15
CA GLY A 79 6.56 -0.87 5.02
C GLY A 79 5.98 -0.21 6.28
N PRO A 80 4.92 -0.76 6.91
CA PRO A 80 4.41 -0.23 8.17
C PRO A 80 5.46 -0.27 9.29
N THR A 81 6.31 -1.31 9.31
CA THR A 81 7.41 -1.43 10.28
C THR A 81 8.45 -0.33 10.07
N LEU A 82 8.82 -0.06 8.81
CA LEU A 82 9.74 1.02 8.45
C LEU A 82 9.17 2.40 8.77
N ILE A 83 7.88 2.63 8.54
CA ILE A 83 7.21 3.90 8.90
C ILE A 83 7.20 4.10 10.40
N HIS A 84 6.94 3.04 11.17
CA HIS A 84 6.83 3.13 12.63
C HIS A 84 8.18 3.22 13.33
N ALA A 85 9.15 2.39 12.94
CA ALA A 85 10.40 2.18 13.67
C ALA A 85 11.67 2.44 12.84
N GLY A 86 11.54 2.63 11.52
CA GLY A 86 12.66 2.91 10.64
C GLY A 86 13.13 4.36 10.73
N THR A 87 14.43 4.56 10.59
CA THR A 87 15.03 5.89 10.39
C THR A 87 14.57 6.51 9.07
N GLN A 88 14.65 7.84 8.96
CA GLN A 88 14.31 8.53 7.71
C GLN A 88 15.09 7.98 6.51
N ALA A 89 16.39 7.69 6.68
CA ALA A 89 17.22 7.12 5.62
C ALA A 89 16.75 5.73 5.16
N GLN A 90 16.23 4.90 6.08
CA GLN A 90 15.64 3.60 5.73
C GLN A 90 14.29 3.78 5.02
N GLN A 91 13.47 4.71 5.48
CA GLN A 91 12.19 5.03 4.83
C GLN A 91 12.41 5.49 3.39
N ASP A 92 13.29 6.47 3.19
CA ASP A 92 13.61 7.04 1.87
C ASP A 92 14.21 6.00 0.92
N ARG A 93 14.99 5.06 1.43
CA ARG A 93 15.62 4.02 0.61
C ARG A 93 14.65 2.94 0.16
N TYR A 94 13.78 2.47 1.06
CA TYR A 94 13.04 1.22 0.86
C TYR A 94 11.57 1.43 0.49
N LEU A 95 10.90 2.44 1.05
CA LEU A 95 9.46 2.62 0.82
C LEU A 95 9.10 2.90 -0.65
N PRO A 96 9.88 3.69 -1.42
CA PRO A 96 9.57 3.89 -2.85
C PRO A 96 9.54 2.58 -3.63
N GLY A 97 10.57 1.73 -3.48
CA GLY A 97 10.66 0.45 -4.20
C GLY A 97 9.61 -0.57 -3.75
N ILE A 98 9.28 -0.57 -2.45
CA ILE A 98 8.20 -1.39 -1.89
C ILE A 98 6.85 -1.01 -2.52
N LEU A 99 6.52 0.28 -2.52
CA LEU A 99 5.22 0.78 -2.97
C LEU A 99 5.08 0.70 -4.49
N SER A 100 6.14 0.97 -5.26
CA SER A 100 6.10 0.88 -6.73
C SER A 100 6.02 -0.56 -7.23
N GLY A 101 6.42 -1.54 -6.42
CA GLY A 101 6.57 -2.94 -6.80
C GLY A 101 7.87 -3.25 -7.54
N GLU A 102 8.80 -2.29 -7.64
CA GLU A 102 10.13 -2.50 -8.22
C GLU A 102 11.03 -3.35 -7.30
N GLU A 103 10.79 -3.32 -5.98
CA GLU A 103 11.43 -4.19 -5.00
C GLU A 103 10.39 -5.11 -4.35
N ILE A 104 10.43 -6.41 -4.68
CA ILE A 104 9.56 -7.43 -4.09
C ILE A 104 10.22 -8.03 -2.86
N TRP A 105 9.49 -8.04 -1.75
CA TRP A 105 10.00 -8.50 -0.47
C TRP A 105 9.46 -9.89 -0.11
N CYS A 106 10.21 -10.61 0.72
CA CYS A 106 9.80 -11.87 1.32
C CYS A 106 10.05 -11.83 2.84
N GLN A 107 9.30 -12.64 3.57
CA GLN A 107 9.40 -12.74 5.02
C GLN A 107 10.19 -14.01 5.36
N LEU A 108 11.25 -13.88 6.15
CA LEU A 108 12.15 -14.97 6.51
C LEU A 108 12.17 -15.19 8.03
N PHE A 109 10.97 -15.30 8.63
CA PHE A 109 10.82 -15.51 10.08
C PHE A 109 10.87 -16.99 10.47
N SER A 110 10.18 -17.86 9.74
CA SER A 110 10.06 -19.28 10.11
C SER A 110 11.37 -20.05 9.90
N GLU A 111 11.68 -20.94 10.85
CA GLU A 111 12.85 -21.84 10.83
C GLU A 111 12.43 -23.26 11.24
N PRO A 112 13.26 -24.30 10.98
CA PRO A 112 13.06 -25.61 11.58
C PRO A 112 13.00 -25.51 13.12
N GLY A 113 11.83 -25.82 13.69
CA GLY A 113 11.60 -25.71 15.14
C GLY A 113 11.08 -24.34 15.63
N ALA A 114 10.95 -23.34 14.75
CA ALA A 114 10.39 -22.02 15.07
C ALA A 114 9.30 -21.62 14.05
N GLY A 115 8.04 -21.80 14.46
CA GLY A 115 6.84 -21.51 13.67
C GLY A 115 5.88 -20.62 14.45
N SER A 116 4.83 -21.21 15.04
CA SER A 116 3.94 -20.49 15.96
C SER A 116 4.69 -19.95 17.19
N ASP A 117 5.71 -20.67 17.64
CA ASP A 117 6.68 -20.17 18.62
C ASP A 117 7.84 -19.51 17.88
N LEU A 118 7.68 -18.26 17.47
CA LEU A 118 8.74 -17.52 16.77
C LEU A 118 9.90 -17.15 17.72
N ALA A 119 9.66 -17.14 19.04
CA ALA A 119 10.68 -16.80 20.02
C ALA A 119 11.80 -17.84 20.13
N SER A 120 11.57 -19.06 19.60
CA SER A 120 12.56 -20.15 19.56
C SER A 120 13.53 -20.08 18.37
N LEU A 121 13.53 -18.98 17.59
CA LEU A 121 14.41 -18.81 16.44
C LEU A 121 15.90 -18.95 16.79
N SER A 122 16.67 -19.45 15.83
CA SER A 122 18.06 -19.84 16.00
C SER A 122 19.05 -19.03 15.15
N THR A 123 18.57 -18.29 14.14
CA THR A 123 19.39 -17.36 13.34
C THR A 123 20.07 -16.31 14.23
N LYS A 124 21.34 -16.01 13.94
CA LYS A 124 22.14 -15.01 14.65
C LYS A 124 22.70 -13.98 13.65
N ALA A 125 22.80 -12.72 14.10
CA ALA A 125 23.33 -11.59 13.36
C ALA A 125 24.62 -11.06 13.99
#